data_AF-A0A7Y9WZS3-F1
#
_entry.id   AF-A0A7Y9WZS3-F1
#
_cell.length_a   1.000
_cell.length_b   1.000
_cell.length_c   1.000
_cell.angle_alpha   90.00
_cell.angle_beta   90.00
_cell.angle_gamma   90.00
#
_symmetry.space_group_name_H-M   'P 1'
#
loop_
_entity.id
_entity.type
_entity.pdbx_description
1 polymer ?
#
loop_
_entity_poly.entity_id
_entity_poly.type
_entity_poly.pdbx_seq_one_letter_code
_entity_poly.pdbx_strand_id
1 'polypeptide(L)'
;MEIAVVWIPADIEPSEPAVAMCLAHLRQHDYRLKGIVRAPWETVEQKMIDGEVDVVVIADPAHLPPDRSPRIEVAAPASTAHEDRSAFDPQLG
;
A
#
# COMPACT_ATOMS: atom_id res chain seq x y z
N MET A 1 -7.59 7.66 -14.84
CA MET A 1 -7.08 8.02 -13.50
C MET A 1 -7.80 7.12 -12.53
N GLU A 2 -7.07 6.21 -11.90
CA GLU A 2 -7.62 5.22 -10.98
C GLU A 2 -7.98 5.87 -9.64
N ILE A 3 -9.13 5.48 -9.10
CA ILE A 3 -9.67 5.93 -7.82
C ILE A 3 -9.17 5.00 -6.74
N ALA A 4 -8.47 5.55 -5.76
CA ALA A 4 -7.89 4.78 -4.68
C ALA A 4 -8.46 5.18 -3.31
N VAL A 5 -8.53 4.20 -2.41
CA VAL A 5 -8.81 4.43 -0.98
C VAL A 5 -7.67 3.90 -0.13
N VAL A 6 -7.43 4.58 1.00
CA VAL A 6 -6.61 4.01 2.06
C VAL A 6 -7.55 3.22 2.97
N TRP A 7 -7.31 1.92 3.10
CA TRP A 7 -8.10 1.09 4.02
C TRP A 7 -7.36 0.86 5.33
N ILE A 8 -8.07 1.05 6.43
CA ILE A 8 -7.61 0.76 7.78
C ILE A 8 -8.68 -0.11 8.43
N PRO A 9 -8.35 -1.31 8.96
CA PRO A 9 -9.33 -2.15 9.63
C PRO A 9 -10.05 -1.39 10.75
N ALA A 10 -11.34 -1.67 10.94
CA ALA A 10 -12.15 -1.00 11.96
C ALA A 10 -11.59 -1.20 13.38
N ASP A 11 -10.99 -2.37 13.62
CA ASP A 11 -10.46 -2.78 14.93
C ASP A 11 -9.03 -2.30 15.19
N ILE A 12 -8.41 -1.60 14.24
CA ILE A 12 -7.04 -1.10 14.36
C ILE A 12 -7.06 0.42 14.48
N GLU A 13 -6.30 0.94 15.45
CA GLU A 13 -6.08 2.38 15.55
C GLU A 13 -5.20 2.89 14.41
N PRO A 14 -5.63 3.94 13.70
CA PRO A 14 -4.83 4.52 12.64
C PRO A 14 -3.58 5.17 13.24
N SER A 15 -2.40 4.76 12.78
CA SER A 15 -1.16 5.45 13.11
C SER A 15 -0.80 6.46 12.02
N GLU A 16 -0.40 7.67 12.41
CA GLU A 16 0.12 8.69 11.48
C GLU A 16 1.19 8.16 10.50
N PRO A 17 2.20 7.36 10.92
CA PRO A 17 3.19 6.82 9.98
C PRO A 17 2.57 5.86 8.95
N ALA A 18 1.62 5.01 9.34
CA ALA A 18 0.95 4.09 8.41
C ALA A 18 0.16 4.84 7.34
N VAL A 19 -0.58 5.88 7.73
CA VAL A 19 -1.33 6.73 6.81
C VAL A 19 -0.38 7.48 5.87
N ALA A 20 0.71 8.02 6.40
CA ALA A 20 1.71 8.73 5.61
C ALA A 20 2.34 7.84 4.52
N MET A 21 2.66 6.58 4.82
CA MET A 21 3.16 5.62 3.82
C MET A 21 2.14 5.37 2.70
N CYS A 22 0.86 5.18 3.05
CA CYS A 22 -0.19 5.00 2.05
C CYS A 22 -0.34 6.23 1.15
N LEU A 23 -0.31 7.44 1.74
CA LEU A 23 -0.38 8.70 1.00
C LEU A 23 0.83 8.91 0.07
N ALA A 24 2.03 8.51 0.50
CA ALA A 24 3.23 8.56 -0.33
C ALA A 24 3.11 7.62 -1.55
N HIS A 25 2.61 6.40 -1.34
CA HIS A 25 2.40 5.43 -2.40
C HIS A 25 1.38 5.92 -3.45
N LEU A 26 0.26 6.49 -3.00
CA LEU A 26 -0.74 7.10 -3.89
C LEU A 26 -0.14 8.17 -4.82
N ARG A 27 0.76 9.01 -4.28
CA ARG A 27 1.44 10.06 -5.06
C ARG A 27 2.45 9.51 -6.05
N GLN A 28 3.14 8.42 -5.73
CA GLN A 28 4.13 7.79 -6.61
C GLN A 28 3.49 7.18 -7.85
N HIS A 29 2.24 6.73 -7.75
CA HIS A 29 1.50 6.05 -8.81
C HIS A 29 0.40 6.91 -9.47
N ASP A 30 0.35 8.21 -9.15
CA ASP A 30 -0.66 9.15 -9.67
C ASP A 30 -2.13 8.71 -9.44
N TYR A 31 -2.38 7.99 -8.34
CA TYR A 31 -3.71 7.56 -7.95
C TYR A 31 -4.51 8.71 -7.31
N ARG A 32 -5.81 8.79 -7.63
CA ARG A 32 -6.71 9.78 -7.02
C ARG A 32 -7.29 9.24 -5.72
N LEU A 33 -6.87 9.83 -4.60
CA LEU A 33 -7.44 9.52 -3.30
C LEU A 33 -8.92 9.94 -3.22
N LYS A 34 -9.81 8.96 -3.00
CA LYS A 34 -11.23 9.17 -2.66
C LYS A 34 -11.43 9.44 -1.17
N GLY A 35 -10.62 8.79 -0.32
CA GLY A 35 -10.65 8.98 1.13
C GLY A 35 -10.01 7.82 1.90
N ILE A 36 -10.06 7.93 3.22
CA ILE A 36 -9.66 6.88 4.16
C ILE A 36 -10.93 6.14 4.59
N VAL A 37 -10.95 4.81 4.46
CA VAL A 37 -12.08 3.96 4.82
C VAL A 37 -11.73 3.13 6.05
N ARG A 38 -12.57 3.26 7.10
CA ARG A 38 -12.51 2.44 8.32
C ARG A 38 -13.73 1.54 8.37
N ALA A 39 -13.59 0.32 7.86
CA ALA A 39 -14.69 -0.64 7.73
C ALA A 39 -14.14 -2.08 7.67
N PRO A 40 -15.00 -3.09 7.82
CA PRO A 40 -14.66 -4.47 7.48
C PRO A 40 -14.20 -4.60 6.02
N TRP A 41 -13.37 -5.60 5.73
CA TRP A 41 -12.82 -5.84 4.38
C TRP A 41 -13.93 -5.97 3.34
N GLU A 42 -15.01 -6.67 3.67
CA GLU A 42 -16.17 -6.93 2.80
C GLU A 42 -16.81 -5.64 2.28
N THR A 43 -16.77 -4.57 3.08
CA THR A 43 -17.29 -3.26 2.65
C THR A 43 -16.41 -2.63 1.58
N VAL A 44 -15.09 -2.77 1.69
CA VAL A 44 -14.15 -2.24 0.71
C VAL A 44 -14.14 -3.11 -0.54
N GLU A 45 -14.18 -4.42 -0.38
CA GLU A 45 -14.28 -5.40 -1.45
C GLU A 45 -15.53 -5.15 -2.31
N GLN A 46 -16.69 -4.93 -1.68
CA GLN A 46 -17.91 -4.59 -2.42
C GLN A 46 -17.76 -3.30 -3.23
N LYS A 47 -17.06 -2.29 -2.70
CA LYS A 47 -16.76 -1.05 -3.45
C LYS A 47 -15.83 -1.27 -4.64
N MET A 48 -14.92 -2.23 -4.56
CA MET A 48 -14.12 -2.63 -5.71
C MET A 48 -14.96 -3.34 -6.77
N ILE A 49 -15.83 -4.26 -6.34
CA ILE A 49 -16.77 -4.98 -7.22
C ILE A 49 -17.72 -4.01 -7.93
N ASP A 50 -18.22 -3.00 -7.22
CA ASP A 50 -19.13 -1.98 -7.75
C ASP A 50 -18.41 -0.97 -8.67
N GLY A 51 -17.09 -1.04 -8.82
CA GLY A 51 -16.28 -0.10 -9.59
C GLY A 51 -16.19 1.30 -8.98
N GLU A 52 -16.53 1.42 -7.69
CA GLU A 52 -16.42 2.67 -6.94
C GLU A 52 -14.98 3.00 -6.52
N VAL A 53 -14.13 1.97 -6.47
CA VAL A 53 -12.73 1.97 -6.06
C VAL A 53 -11.97 1.06 -7.01
N ASP A 54 -10.93 1.59 -7.64
CA ASP A 54 -10.06 0.82 -8.52
C ASP A 54 -8.90 0.18 -7.73
N VAL A 55 -8.40 0.89 -6.70
CA VAL A 55 -7.21 0.49 -5.92
C VAL A 55 -7.43 0.65 -4.41
N VAL A 56 -7.00 -0.35 -3.64
CA VAL A 56 -6.95 -0.28 -2.17
C VAL A 56 -5.50 -0.26 -1.72
N VAL A 57 -5.12 0.81 -1.02
CA VAL A 57 -3.78 0.97 -0.45
C VAL A 57 -3.83 0.66 1.04
N ILE A 58 -2.91 -0.18 1.49
CA ILE A 58 -2.78 -0.62 2.89
C ILE A 58 -1.36 -0.43 3.38
N ALA A 59 -1.22 -0.23 4.68
CA ALA A 59 0.09 -0.10 5.32
C ALA A 59 0.75 -1.44 5.66
N ASP A 60 -0.05 -2.50 5.88
CA ASP A 60 0.46 -3.81 6.26
C ASP A 60 -0.40 -4.93 5.65
N PRO A 61 0.19 -5.88 4.89
CA PRO A 61 -0.52 -7.02 4.32
C PRO A 61 -1.07 -8.01 5.37
N ALA A 62 -0.59 -7.96 6.61
CA ALA A 62 -1.12 -8.76 7.72
C ALA A 62 -2.55 -8.36 8.11
N HIS A 63 -2.98 -7.14 7.76
CA HIS A 63 -4.34 -6.66 8.04
C HIS A 63 -5.40 -7.32 7.17
N LEU A 64 -5.01 -7.93 6.06
CA LEU A 64 -5.93 -8.50 5.10
C LEU A 64 -6.30 -9.96 5.43
N PRO A 65 -7.51 -10.43 5.07
CA PRO A 65 -7.94 -11.82 5.21
C PRO A 65 -7.32 -12.75 4.13
N PRO A 66 -6.89 -13.98 4.44
CA PRO A 66 -6.05 -14.81 3.55
C PRO A 66 -6.66 -15.17 2.18
N ASP A 67 -7.98 -15.15 2.02
CA ASP A 67 -8.71 -15.63 0.83
C ASP A 67 -9.12 -14.52 -0.17
N ARG A 68 -8.31 -13.47 -0.26
CA ARG A 68 -8.69 -12.21 -0.93
C ARG A 68 -8.58 -12.23 -2.47
N SER A 69 -9.65 -11.75 -3.13
CA SER A 69 -9.73 -11.44 -4.56
C SER A 69 -10.57 -10.16 -4.78
N PRO A 70 -10.22 -9.22 -5.69
CA PRO A 70 -9.00 -9.09 -6.48
C PRO A 70 -8.23 -7.74 -6.31
N ARG A 71 -6.91 -7.79 -6.61
CA ARG A 71 -5.91 -6.71 -6.80
C ARG A 71 -5.64 -5.77 -5.62
N ILE A 72 -4.65 -6.15 -4.81
CA ILE A 72 -4.18 -5.39 -3.64
C ILE A 72 -2.72 -5.03 -3.85
N GLU A 73 -2.38 -3.75 -3.69
CA GLU A 73 -1.00 -3.25 -3.71
C GLU A 73 -0.55 -2.92 -2.28
N VAL A 74 0.63 -3.43 -1.91
CA VAL A 74 1.23 -3.21 -0.60
C VAL A 74 2.22 -2.05 -0.71
N ALA A 75 1.98 -0.99 0.06
CA ALA A 75 2.93 0.12 0.13
C ALA A 75 4.21 -0.36 0.84
N ALA A 76 5.31 -0.45 0.10
CA ALA A 76 6.63 -0.67 0.69
C ALA A 76 7.31 0.67 0.98
N PRO A 77 8.11 0.79 2.06
CA PRO A 77 9.02 1.91 2.19
C PRO A 77 9.94 1.94 0.98
N ALA A 78 10.24 3.13 0.47
CA ALA A 78 11.24 3.27 -0.59
C ALA A 78 12.59 2.78 -0.05
N SER A 79 12.91 1.51 -0.30
CA SER A 79 14.26 1.01 -0.11
C SER A 79 15.15 1.92 -0.94
N THR A 80 16.10 2.57 -0.27
CA THR A 80 17.23 3.23 -0.90
C THR A 80 18.06 2.16 -1.61
N ALA A 81 17.57 1.71 -2.76
CA ALA A 81 18.28 0.84 -3.68
C ALA A 81 19.34 1.69 -4.40
N HIS A 82 20.40 2.04 -3.67
CA HIS A 82 21.69 2.38 -4.26
C HIS A 82 22.80 2.13 -3.24
N GLU A 83 22.90 0.91 -2.70
CA GLU A 83 24.22 0.41 -2.33
C GLU A 83 24.92 0.02 -3.63
N ASP A 84 25.60 1.05 -4.14
CA ASP A 84 26.68 1.00 -5.10
C ASP A 84 27.50 -0.27 -4.86
N ARG A 85 27.60 -1.07 -5.92
CA ARG A 85 28.44 -2.26 -6.00
C ARG A 85 29.89 -1.79 -5.96
N SER A 86 30.39 -1.46 -4.77
CA SER A 86 31.79 -1.20 -4.51
C SER A 86 32.55 -2.53 -4.66
N ALA A 87 32.92 -2.78 -5.92
CA ALA A 87 33.94 -3.73 -6.30
C ALA A 87 35.28 -3.26 -5.70
N PHE A 88 35.58 -3.69 -4.48
CA PHE A 88 36.96 -3.75 -4.01
C PHE A 88 37.52 -5.10 -4.44
N ASP A 89 38.24 -5.08 -5.55
CA ASP A 89 39.13 -6.12 -6.04
C ASP A 89 40.34 -6.24 -5.09
N PRO A 90 40.57 -7.38 -4.41
CA PRO A 90 41.78 -7.58 -3.65
C PRO A 90 42.76 -8.43 -4.47
N GLN A 91 43.48 -7.82 -5.42
CA GLN A 91 44.68 -8.45 -5.97
C GLN A 91 45.93 -7.88 -5.30
N LEU A 92 46.33 -8.52 -4.20
CA LEU A 92 47.70 -8.51 -3.69
C LEU A 92 48.15 -9.97 -3.54
N GLY A 93 49.03 -10.42 -4.44
CA GLY A 93 49.60 -11.77 -4.45
C GLY A 93 50.35 -12.06 -5.73
#